data_AF-A0A0M3HYR2-F1
#
_entry.id   AF-A0A0M3HYR2-F1
#
_cell.length_a   1.000
_cell.length_b   1.000
_cell.length_c   1.000
_cell.angle_alpha   90.00
_cell.angle_beta   90.00
_cell.angle_gamma   90.00
#
_symmetry.space_group_name_H-M   'P 1'
#
loop_
_entity.id
_entity.type
_entity.pdbx_description
1 polymer ?
#
loop_
_entity_poly.entity_id
_entity_poly.type
_entity_poly.pdbx_seq_one_letter_code
_entity_poly.pdbx_strand_id
1 'polypeptide(L)'
;MIKTPTIRRVQTTVEILPPSLDRTTQEIFAAKSHNRLERSMSIVASPRTSSISLLPSLTPSQVQTIRKSWKHINTKGLYTVIRRCFQQLECMCPSVSNAFNSANNQLSANISTVRTLVEHTKFMLILIDRIVENDQDSIIELRRIGASHVVLKESFGFGENELEKFGEMLAEAFLKLDGIRQSKETSRAWRLVIASMIDQLRAGFDSEWRVQKRRASFNSQASGGSPEPENRLEIFTPQLKGTVEYERVSLLKNCVCGSIRRVGN
;
A
#
# COMPACT_ATOMS: atom_id res chain seq x y z
N MET A 1 52.28 59.47 8.80
CA MET A 1 51.40 58.70 7.90
C MET A 1 51.38 57.26 8.36
N ILE A 2 50.38 56.91 9.18
CA ILE A 2 50.25 55.62 9.85
C ILE A 2 49.29 54.77 9.01
N LYS A 3 49.77 53.63 8.50
CA LYS A 3 48.97 52.69 7.71
C LYS A 3 48.13 51.82 8.64
N THR A 4 46.81 51.96 8.55
CA THR A 4 45.82 51.09 9.20
C THR A 4 45.81 49.70 8.56
N PRO A 5 45.72 48.60 9.34
CA PRO A 5 45.65 47.25 8.80
C PRO A 5 44.21 46.83 8.47
N THR A 6 44.06 46.23 7.29
CA THR A 6 42.84 45.59 6.78
C THR A 6 42.54 44.31 7.57
N ILE A 7 41.45 44.32 8.34
CA ILE A 7 40.91 43.13 9.01
C ILE A 7 40.22 42.25 7.96
N ARG A 8 40.81 41.09 7.65
CA ARG A 8 40.14 40.01 6.93
C ARG A 8 39.16 39.32 7.86
N ARG A 9 37.87 39.44 7.58
CA ARG A 9 36.81 38.67 8.23
C ARG A 9 36.86 37.23 7.70
N VAL A 10 37.28 36.30 8.54
CA VAL A 10 37.13 34.86 8.31
C VAL A 10 35.64 34.55 8.42
N GLN A 11 35.02 34.15 7.31
CA GLN A 11 33.67 33.61 7.30
C GLN A 11 33.77 32.12 7.57
N THR A 12 33.48 31.72 8.81
CA THR A 12 33.37 30.33 9.23
C THR A 12 32.12 29.74 8.58
N THR A 13 32.30 28.95 7.54
CA THR A 13 31.25 28.10 6.96
C THR A 13 30.96 26.99 7.98
N VAL A 14 29.86 27.10 8.71
CA VAL A 14 29.32 25.99 9.50
C VAL A 14 28.59 25.09 8.50
N GLU A 15 29.27 24.04 8.02
CA GLU A 15 28.62 22.92 7.33
C GLU A 15 27.66 22.24 8.30
N ILE A 16 26.37 22.49 8.11
CA ILE A 16 25.31 21.73 8.79
C ILE A 16 25.19 20.40 8.04
N LEU A 17 25.84 19.38 8.60
CA LEU A 17 25.71 17.97 8.25
C LEU A 17 24.22 17.55 8.36
N PRO A 18 23.63 16.88 7.36
CA PRO A 18 22.29 16.32 7.51
C PRO A 18 22.30 15.19 8.55
N PRO A 19 21.24 15.06 9.39
CA PRO A 19 21.17 14.02 10.39
C PRO A 19 21.18 12.64 9.72
N SER A 20 22.08 11.80 10.23
CA SER A 20 22.31 10.42 9.85
C SER A 20 21.01 9.63 9.65
N LEU A 21 20.89 8.96 8.50
CA LEU A 21 19.84 7.98 8.25
C LEU A 21 19.81 6.93 9.37
N ASP A 22 18.60 6.71 9.86
CA ASP A 22 18.28 5.84 10.99
C ASP A 22 18.75 4.40 10.77
N ARG A 23 19.35 3.83 11.82
CA ARG A 23 20.09 2.56 11.86
C ARG A 23 19.23 1.34 11.49
N THR A 24 17.90 1.48 11.58
CA THR A 24 16.90 0.46 11.20
C THR A 24 16.79 0.26 9.68
N THR A 25 17.18 1.24 8.87
CA THR A 25 17.12 1.11 7.39
C THR A 25 18.32 0.33 6.83
N GLN A 26 19.44 0.27 7.56
CA GLN A 26 20.64 -0.44 7.10
C GLN A 26 20.55 -1.97 7.31
N GLU A 27 19.82 -2.44 8.34
CA GLU A 27 19.70 -3.87 8.62
C GLU A 27 18.82 -4.63 7.61
N ILE A 28 17.92 -3.94 6.89
CA ILE A 28 17.09 -4.56 5.84
C ILE A 28 17.88 -4.78 4.54
N PHE A 29 18.93 -4.00 4.27
CA PHE A 29 19.74 -4.10 3.05
C PHE A 29 21.02 -4.95 3.19
N ALA A 30 21.45 -5.29 4.41
CA ALA A 30 22.73 -5.96 4.65
C ALA A 30 22.70 -7.51 4.55
N ALA A 31 21.53 -8.14 4.51
CA ALA A 31 21.42 -9.61 4.59
C ALA A 31 21.55 -10.38 3.25
N LYS A 32 22.05 -9.77 2.16
CA LYS A 32 22.11 -10.44 0.85
C LYS A 32 23.38 -10.17 0.05
N SER A 33 24.53 -10.38 0.68
CA SER A 33 25.79 -10.54 -0.05
C SER A 33 26.60 -11.69 0.55
N HIS A 34 27.23 -12.47 -0.34
CA HIS A 34 28.12 -13.62 -0.12
C HIS A 34 27.44 -15.00 0.02
N ASN A 35 27.31 -15.72 -1.11
CA ASN A 35 28.32 -16.71 -1.46
C ASN A 35 28.25 -17.13 -2.93
N ARG A 36 29.44 -17.20 -3.53
CA ARG A 36 29.78 -17.40 -4.94
C ARG A 36 30.40 -18.79 -5.06
N LEU A 37 29.97 -19.52 -6.10
CA LEU A 37 30.56 -20.72 -6.71
C LEU A 37 30.57 -22.02 -5.88
N GLU A 38 29.69 -22.96 -6.27
CA GLU A 38 30.02 -24.38 -6.37
C GLU A 38 29.29 -24.98 -7.57
N ARG A 39 29.89 -26.05 -8.06
CA ARG A 39 29.89 -26.63 -9.40
C ARG A 39 28.60 -27.40 -9.74
N SER A 40 28.32 -27.53 -11.04
CA SER A 40 27.19 -28.25 -11.66
C SER A 40 26.86 -29.61 -11.05
N MET A 41 25.57 -29.93 -10.84
CA MET A 41 24.86 -31.17 -11.24
C MET A 41 23.36 -31.10 -10.85
N SER A 42 22.49 -31.52 -11.78
CA SER A 42 21.05 -31.83 -11.62
C SER A 42 20.05 -30.69 -11.33
N ILE A 43 19.40 -30.18 -12.39
CA ILE A 43 18.21 -29.32 -12.27
C ILE A 43 16.99 -30.21 -12.03
N VAL A 44 16.75 -30.56 -10.76
CA VAL A 44 15.37 -30.82 -10.33
C VAL A 44 14.76 -29.44 -10.10
N ALA A 45 14.02 -28.94 -11.09
CA ALA A 45 13.33 -27.67 -10.99
C ALA A 45 12.41 -27.70 -9.76
N SER A 46 12.72 -26.89 -8.75
CA SER A 46 11.83 -26.71 -7.61
C SER A 46 10.49 -26.20 -8.13
N PRO A 47 9.34 -26.78 -7.74
CA PRO A 47 8.02 -26.36 -8.24
C PRO A 47 7.67 -24.90 -7.94
N ARG A 48 8.44 -24.23 -7.08
CA ARG A 48 8.31 -22.79 -6.81
C ARG A 48 8.81 -21.91 -7.95
N THR A 49 9.68 -22.42 -8.83
CA THR A 49 10.36 -21.62 -9.86
C THR A 49 9.62 -21.56 -11.20
N SER A 50 8.51 -22.25 -11.37
CA SER A 50 7.80 -22.28 -12.67
C SER A 50 6.48 -21.51 -12.70
N SER A 51 5.95 -21.07 -11.56
CA SER A 51 4.63 -20.43 -11.47
C SER A 51 4.64 -19.12 -10.68
N ILE A 52 3.60 -18.32 -10.91
CA ILE A 52 3.17 -17.18 -10.09
C ILE A 52 1.68 -17.42 -9.85
N SER A 53 1.25 -17.68 -8.61
CA SER A 53 -0.13 -18.08 -8.29
C SER A 53 -1.17 -17.04 -8.72
N LEU A 54 -0.78 -15.76 -8.74
CA LEU A 54 -1.61 -14.67 -9.24
C LEU A 54 -1.95 -14.83 -10.74
N LEU A 55 -1.10 -15.52 -11.49
CA LEU A 55 -1.21 -15.70 -12.94
C LEU A 55 -0.95 -17.18 -13.32
N PRO A 56 -1.87 -18.10 -13.01
CA PRO A 56 -1.68 -19.53 -13.21
C PRO A 56 -1.57 -19.95 -14.69
N SER A 57 -1.99 -19.08 -15.62
CA SER A 57 -1.94 -19.32 -17.07
C SER A 57 -0.62 -18.93 -17.73
N LEU A 58 0.33 -18.34 -16.99
CA LEU A 58 1.63 -17.99 -17.56
C LEU A 58 2.47 -19.24 -17.83
N THR A 59 3.19 -19.22 -18.95
CA THR A 59 4.21 -20.23 -19.21
C THR A 59 5.41 -20.05 -18.28
N PRO A 60 6.19 -21.11 -18.00
CA PRO A 60 7.41 -20.99 -17.20
C PRO A 60 8.42 -19.97 -17.74
N SER A 61 8.50 -19.79 -19.07
CA SER A 61 9.36 -18.79 -19.71
C SER A 61 8.93 -17.36 -19.41
N GLN A 62 7.61 -17.11 -19.40
CA GLN A 62 7.04 -15.81 -19.04
C GLN A 62 7.29 -15.49 -17.56
N VAL A 63 7.11 -16.48 -16.68
CA VAL A 63 7.44 -16.37 -15.25
C VAL A 63 8.92 -16.02 -15.04
N GLN A 64 9.82 -16.72 -15.75
CA GLN A 64 11.26 -16.43 -15.66
C GLN A 64 11.60 -15.02 -16.17
N THR A 65 10.89 -14.56 -17.21
CA THR A 65 11.04 -13.20 -17.74
C THR A 65 10.63 -12.14 -16.71
N ILE A 66 9.53 -12.35 -15.98
CA ILE A 66 9.11 -11.49 -14.87
C ILE A 66 10.18 -11.47 -13.77
N ARG A 67 10.66 -12.63 -13.32
CA ARG A 67 11.68 -12.70 -12.26
C ARG A 67 13.01 -12.05 -12.66
N LYS A 68 13.46 -12.29 -13.88
CA LYS A 68 14.71 -11.70 -14.40
C LYS A 68 14.60 -10.17 -14.47
N SER A 69 13.48 -9.67 -15.01
CA SER A 69 13.26 -8.23 -15.11
C SER A 69 13.02 -7.58 -13.75
N TRP A 70 12.35 -8.24 -12.80
CA TRP A 70 12.22 -7.77 -11.41
C TRP A 70 13.58 -7.54 -10.77
N LYS A 71 14.48 -8.53 -10.85
CA LYS A 71 15.86 -8.39 -10.32
C LYS A 71 16.63 -7.24 -10.96
N HIS A 72 16.34 -6.91 -12.21
CA HIS A 72 17.00 -5.83 -12.92
C HIS A 72 16.44 -4.44 -12.54
N ILE A 73 15.13 -4.33 -12.32
CA ILE A 73 14.48 -3.05 -12.01
C ILE A 73 14.40 -2.75 -10.51
N ASN A 74 14.45 -3.77 -9.65
CA ASN A 74 14.38 -3.65 -8.19
C ASN A 74 15.68 -3.11 -7.61
N THR A 75 15.95 -1.86 -7.95
CA THR A 75 17.08 -1.05 -7.52
C THR A 75 16.59 0.09 -6.63
N LYS A 76 17.52 0.85 -6.02
CA LYS A 76 17.16 2.00 -5.17
C LYS A 76 16.22 3.01 -5.84
N GLY A 77 16.24 3.11 -7.17
CA GLY A 77 15.38 4.02 -7.93
C GLY A 77 13.90 3.60 -7.99
N LEU A 78 13.58 2.31 -7.86
CA LEU A 78 12.21 1.80 -8.00
C LEU A 78 11.28 2.33 -6.90
N TYR A 79 11.82 2.51 -5.69
CA TYR A 79 11.10 3.16 -4.60
C TYR A 79 10.56 4.53 -5.03
N THR A 80 11.37 5.36 -5.65
CA THR A 80 10.97 6.69 -6.13
C THR A 80 9.89 6.60 -7.21
N VAL A 81 9.96 5.58 -8.07
CA VAL A 81 8.97 5.35 -9.14
C VAL A 81 7.59 5.03 -8.55
N ILE A 82 7.51 4.07 -7.63
CA ILE A 82 6.25 3.70 -6.96
C ILE A 82 5.74 4.86 -6.10
N ARG A 83 6.64 5.55 -5.39
CA ARG A 83 6.30 6.74 -4.60
C ARG A 83 5.61 7.80 -5.46
N ARG A 84 6.16 8.05 -6.65
CA ARG A 84 5.61 9.03 -7.59
C ARG A 84 4.22 8.64 -8.07
N CYS A 85 3.93 7.36 -8.26
CA CYS A 85 2.59 6.87 -8.59
C CYS A 85 1.58 7.23 -7.49
N PHE A 86 1.93 7.01 -6.21
CA PHE A 86 1.06 7.42 -5.10
C PHE A 86 0.89 8.94 -5.01
N GLN A 87 1.96 9.71 -5.23
CA GLN A 87 1.88 11.18 -5.21
C GLN A 87 0.99 11.72 -6.33
N GLN A 88 1.06 11.11 -7.52
CA GLN A 88 0.19 11.46 -8.65
C GLN A 88 -1.26 11.10 -8.34
N LEU A 89 -1.51 9.92 -7.78
CA LEU A 89 -2.86 9.50 -7.36
C LEU A 89 -3.46 10.47 -6.33
N GLU A 90 -2.67 10.84 -5.31
CA GLU A 90 -3.05 11.82 -4.29
C GLU A 90 -3.40 13.18 -4.91
N CYS A 91 -2.60 13.66 -5.86
CA CYS A 91 -2.83 14.94 -6.53
C CYS A 91 -4.07 14.92 -7.44
N MET A 92 -4.38 13.79 -8.06
CA MET A 92 -5.47 13.65 -9.02
C MET A 92 -6.81 13.26 -8.38
N CYS A 93 -6.80 12.68 -7.19
CA CYS A 93 -7.99 12.14 -6.53
C CYS A 93 -8.18 12.77 -5.14
N PRO A 94 -9.14 13.69 -4.97
CA PRO A 94 -9.42 14.32 -3.68
C PRO A 94 -9.72 13.32 -2.56
N SER A 95 -10.40 12.21 -2.90
CA SER A 95 -10.70 11.09 -2.01
C SER A 95 -9.42 10.50 -1.38
N VAL A 96 -8.38 10.29 -2.19
CA VAL A 96 -7.08 9.76 -1.78
C VAL A 96 -6.31 10.79 -0.96
N SER A 97 -6.29 12.07 -1.39
CA SER A 97 -5.64 13.15 -0.64
C SER A 97 -6.23 13.31 0.76
N ASN A 98 -7.56 13.34 0.86
CA ASN A 98 -8.24 13.45 2.14
C ASN A 98 -7.97 12.24 3.05
N ALA A 99 -7.88 11.04 2.49
CA ALA A 99 -7.55 9.83 3.23
C ALA A 99 -6.13 9.90 3.84
N PHE A 100 -5.11 10.29 3.06
CA PHE A 100 -3.74 10.43 3.55
C PHE A 100 -3.61 11.55 4.60
N ASN A 101 -4.26 12.69 4.38
CA ASN A 101 -4.27 13.80 5.33
C ASN A 101 -4.95 13.41 6.66
N SER A 102 -6.08 12.70 6.60
CA SER A 102 -6.76 12.19 7.79
C SER A 102 -5.88 11.20 8.55
N ALA A 103 -5.26 10.25 7.85
CA ALA A 103 -4.40 9.23 8.47
C ALA A 103 -3.18 9.84 9.18
N ASN A 104 -2.59 10.90 8.63
CA ASN A 104 -1.46 11.61 9.24
C ASN A 104 -1.86 12.38 10.51
N ASN A 105 -3.11 12.83 10.60
CA ASN A 105 -3.61 13.62 11.73
C ASN A 105 -4.15 12.75 12.88
N GLN A 106 -4.32 11.44 12.69
CA GLN A 106 -4.79 10.54 13.73
C GLN A 106 -3.65 10.11 14.67
N LEU A 107 -3.74 10.54 15.93
CA LEU A 107 -2.93 10.04 17.04
C LEU A 107 -3.37 8.62 17.39
N SER A 108 -2.71 7.61 16.82
CA SER A 108 -3.02 6.20 17.10
C SER A 108 -1.90 5.52 17.89
N ALA A 109 -2.29 4.88 18.99
CA ALA A 109 -1.44 4.04 19.84
C ALA A 109 -1.08 2.68 19.19
N ASN A 110 -1.67 2.33 18.04
CA ASN A 110 -1.35 1.11 17.32
C ASN A 110 -0.25 1.38 16.27
N ILE A 111 0.91 0.77 16.49
CA ILE A 111 2.16 0.98 15.72
C ILE A 111 2.13 0.25 14.35
N SER A 112 1.16 -0.61 14.09
CA SER A 112 1.19 -1.57 12.97
C SER A 112 0.27 -1.21 11.79
N THR A 113 0.19 0.05 11.37
CA THR A 113 -0.70 0.40 10.25
C THR A 113 0.05 1.24 9.22
N VAL A 114 0.02 0.83 7.96
CA VAL A 114 0.51 1.61 6.82
C VAL A 114 -0.37 2.86 6.69
N ARG A 115 0.15 4.05 7.03
CA ARG A 115 -0.63 5.31 7.04
C ARG A 115 -0.09 6.33 6.06
N THR A 116 1.22 6.45 6.00
CA THR A 116 1.87 7.47 5.19
C THR A 116 2.09 6.97 3.77
N LEU A 117 2.28 7.91 2.84
CA LEU A 117 2.66 7.61 1.46
C LEU A 117 3.99 6.83 1.38
N VAL A 118 4.92 7.13 2.29
CA VAL A 118 6.20 6.42 2.43
C VAL A 118 6.00 4.97 2.81
N GLU A 119 5.15 4.69 3.80
CA GLU A 119 4.84 3.32 4.22
C GLU A 119 4.11 2.56 3.12
N HIS A 120 3.15 3.18 2.43
CA HIS A 120 2.46 2.56 1.29
C HIS A 120 3.43 2.18 0.18
N THR A 121 4.41 3.04 -0.10
CA THR A 121 5.46 2.76 -1.09
C THR A 121 6.30 1.54 -0.69
N LYS A 122 6.77 1.50 0.57
CA LYS A 122 7.56 0.37 1.07
C LYS A 122 6.75 -0.93 1.05
N PHE A 123 5.50 -0.86 1.50
CA PHE A 123 4.61 -2.01 1.54
C PHE A 123 4.31 -2.54 0.14
N MET A 124 4.08 -1.66 -0.84
CA MET A 124 3.86 -2.05 -2.23
C MET A 124 5.07 -2.77 -2.84
N LEU A 125 6.29 -2.32 -2.55
CA LEU A 125 7.51 -3.02 -2.98
C LEU A 125 7.58 -4.43 -2.42
N ILE A 126 7.33 -4.58 -1.12
CA ILE A 126 7.32 -5.90 -0.44
C ILE A 126 6.24 -6.79 -1.06
N LEU A 127 5.07 -6.24 -1.34
CA LEU A 127 3.96 -6.98 -1.94
C LEU A 127 4.31 -7.50 -3.34
N ILE A 128 4.88 -6.65 -4.21
CA ILE A 128 5.32 -7.06 -5.55
C ILE A 128 6.42 -8.13 -5.45
N ASP A 129 7.38 -7.97 -4.53
CA ASP A 129 8.44 -8.96 -4.31
C ASP A 129 7.86 -10.33 -3.95
N ARG A 130 6.92 -10.39 -2.99
CA ARG A 130 6.22 -11.62 -2.60
C ARG A 130 5.46 -12.26 -3.76
N ILE A 131 4.80 -11.46 -4.59
CA ILE A 131 4.09 -11.94 -5.79
C ILE A 131 5.07 -12.58 -6.78
N VAL A 132 6.19 -11.92 -7.06
CA VAL A 132 7.20 -12.41 -8.00
C VAL A 132 7.89 -13.69 -7.48
N GLU A 133 8.08 -13.79 -6.18
CA GLU A 133 8.60 -14.98 -5.49
C GLU A 133 7.54 -16.08 -5.27
N ASN A 134 6.33 -15.91 -5.83
CA ASN A 134 5.25 -16.90 -5.81
C ASN A 134 4.78 -17.27 -4.39
N ASP A 135 4.66 -16.26 -3.52
CA ASP A 135 4.01 -16.42 -2.23
C ASP A 135 2.53 -16.78 -2.42
N GLN A 136 2.13 -17.94 -1.90
CA GLN A 136 0.77 -18.47 -2.03
C GLN A 136 -0.27 -17.59 -1.33
N ASP A 137 0.14 -16.84 -0.31
CA ASP A 137 -0.76 -15.96 0.45
C ASP A 137 -0.94 -14.59 -0.21
N SER A 138 -0.21 -14.30 -1.30
CA SER A 138 -0.26 -13.00 -1.97
C SER A 138 -1.65 -12.61 -2.48
N ILE A 139 -2.43 -13.57 -2.99
CA ILE A 139 -3.81 -13.35 -3.46
C ILE A 139 -4.73 -12.99 -2.30
N ILE A 140 -4.64 -13.75 -1.20
CA ILE A 140 -5.44 -13.54 0.01
C ILE A 140 -5.10 -12.17 0.60
N GLU A 141 -3.80 -11.84 0.66
CA GLU A 141 -3.33 -10.56 1.16
C GLU A 141 -3.80 -9.39 0.28
N LEU A 142 -3.75 -9.50 -1.06
CA LEU A 142 -4.31 -8.50 -1.97
C LEU A 142 -5.81 -8.27 -1.69
N ARG A 143 -6.61 -9.32 -1.56
CA ARG A 143 -8.04 -9.18 -1.24
C ARG A 143 -8.25 -8.53 0.13
N ARG A 144 -7.45 -8.89 1.12
CA ARG A 144 -7.51 -8.31 2.47
C ARG A 144 -7.17 -6.82 2.46
N ILE A 145 -6.15 -6.42 1.70
CA ILE A 145 -5.79 -5.02 1.49
C ILE A 145 -6.96 -4.29 0.83
N GLY A 146 -7.55 -4.84 -0.24
CA GLY A 146 -8.73 -4.27 -0.88
C GLY A 146 -9.87 -4.03 0.11
N ALA A 147 -10.21 -5.04 0.90
CA ALA A 147 -11.24 -4.98 1.92
C ALA A 147 -10.97 -3.90 2.99
N SER A 148 -9.71 -3.76 3.43
CA SER A 148 -9.35 -2.78 4.45
C SER A 148 -9.53 -1.33 3.99
N HIS A 149 -9.55 -1.07 2.68
CA HIS A 149 -9.76 0.26 2.12
C HIS A 149 -11.24 0.67 2.02
N VAL A 150 -12.19 -0.25 2.25
CA VAL A 150 -13.63 0.05 2.17
C VAL A 150 -14.06 1.14 3.16
N VAL A 151 -13.40 1.24 4.32
CA VAL A 151 -13.67 2.29 5.33
C VAL A 151 -13.48 3.71 4.79
N LEU A 152 -12.68 3.88 3.73
CA LEU A 152 -12.44 5.15 3.08
C LEU A 152 -13.58 5.55 2.13
N LYS A 153 -14.42 4.60 1.73
CA LYS A 153 -15.53 4.83 0.82
C LYS A 153 -16.58 5.76 1.42
N GLU A 154 -17.02 5.46 2.63
CA GLU A 154 -18.03 6.26 3.33
C GLU A 154 -17.44 7.61 3.77
N SER A 155 -16.20 7.62 4.27
CA SER A 155 -15.56 8.83 4.81
C SER A 155 -15.07 9.82 3.75
N PHE A 156 -14.57 9.33 2.61
CA PHE A 156 -13.85 10.14 1.62
C PHE A 156 -14.28 9.91 0.18
N GLY A 157 -15.28 9.05 -0.07
CA GLY A 157 -15.73 8.72 -1.42
C GLY A 157 -14.77 7.82 -2.21
N PHE A 158 -13.79 7.20 -1.56
CA PHE A 158 -12.85 6.27 -2.20
C PHE A 158 -13.58 5.07 -2.83
N GLY A 159 -13.18 4.62 -4.01
CA GLY A 159 -13.82 3.50 -4.70
C GLY A 159 -12.89 2.73 -5.64
N GLU A 160 -13.51 1.89 -6.47
CA GLU A 160 -12.80 1.08 -7.47
C GLU A 160 -12.05 1.96 -8.49
N ASN A 161 -12.60 3.13 -8.83
CA ASN A 161 -12.00 4.05 -9.80
C ASN A 161 -10.60 4.52 -9.35
N GLU A 162 -10.38 4.77 -8.05
CA GLU A 162 -9.06 5.11 -7.53
C GLU A 162 -8.07 3.94 -7.64
N LEU A 163 -8.55 2.70 -7.42
CA LEU A 163 -7.73 1.49 -7.59
C LEU A 163 -7.35 1.27 -9.06
N GLU A 164 -8.28 1.48 -9.99
CA GLU A 164 -8.03 1.39 -11.44
C GLU A 164 -7.00 2.43 -11.89
N LYS A 165 -7.21 3.70 -11.54
CA LYS A 165 -6.25 4.79 -11.83
C LYS A 165 -4.86 4.50 -11.29
N PHE A 166 -4.77 3.95 -10.08
CA PHE A 166 -3.48 3.54 -9.52
C PHE A 166 -2.82 2.43 -10.35
N GLY A 167 -3.59 1.45 -10.79
CA GLY A 167 -3.15 0.40 -11.71
C GLY A 167 -2.59 0.94 -13.03
N GLU A 168 -3.29 1.90 -13.63
CA GLU A 168 -2.86 2.57 -14.85
C GLU A 168 -1.53 3.31 -14.66
N MET A 169 -1.38 4.07 -13.56
CA MET A 169 -0.14 4.77 -13.23
C MET A 169 1.03 3.81 -13.01
N LEU A 170 0.79 2.72 -12.27
CA LEU A 170 1.80 1.68 -12.07
C LEU A 170 2.24 1.05 -13.39
N ALA A 171 1.29 0.71 -14.26
CA ALA A 171 1.59 0.13 -15.56
C ALA A 171 2.39 1.12 -16.41
N GLU A 172 1.97 2.38 -16.50
CA GLU A 172 2.70 3.41 -17.24
C GLU A 172 4.14 3.58 -16.72
N ALA A 173 4.31 3.61 -15.40
CA ALA A 173 5.61 3.81 -14.76
C ALA A 173 6.54 2.60 -14.96
N PHE A 174 6.04 1.38 -14.75
CA PHE A 174 6.85 0.16 -14.88
C PHE A 174 7.30 -0.09 -16.31
N LEU A 175 6.45 0.20 -17.29
CA LEU A 175 6.74 -0.04 -18.70
C LEU A 175 7.81 0.91 -19.27
N LYS A 176 8.19 1.97 -18.54
CA LYS A 176 9.31 2.86 -18.90
C LYS A 176 10.66 2.38 -18.34
N LEU A 177 10.67 1.41 -17.43
CA LEU A 177 11.89 0.92 -16.79
C LEU A 177 12.75 0.11 -17.77
N ASP A 178 14.06 0.32 -17.75
CA ASP A 178 15.03 -0.31 -18.66
C ASP A 178 14.90 -1.84 -18.71
N GLY A 179 14.72 -2.49 -17.55
CA GLY A 179 14.56 -3.94 -17.46
C GLY A 179 13.25 -4.50 -18.01
N ILE A 180 12.29 -3.64 -18.35
CA ILE A 180 10.98 -4.02 -18.88
C ILE A 180 10.82 -3.58 -20.34
N ARG A 181 11.12 -2.31 -20.64
CA ARG A 181 10.78 -1.67 -21.93
C ARG A 181 11.49 -2.27 -23.13
N GLN A 182 12.63 -2.91 -22.91
CA GLN A 182 13.47 -3.49 -23.97
C GLN A 182 12.85 -4.74 -24.61
N SER A 183 11.84 -5.35 -23.98
CA SER A 183 11.17 -6.55 -24.51
C SER A 183 9.65 -6.39 -24.49
N LYS A 184 9.02 -6.60 -25.65
CA LYS A 184 7.55 -6.60 -25.79
C LYS A 184 6.91 -7.69 -24.93
N GLU A 185 7.54 -8.87 -24.86
CA GLU A 185 7.06 -9.99 -24.05
C GLU A 185 7.13 -9.64 -22.56
N THR A 186 8.26 -9.10 -22.10
CA THR A 186 8.42 -8.65 -20.70
C THR A 186 7.37 -7.58 -20.36
N SER A 187 7.20 -6.60 -21.24
CA SER A 187 6.19 -5.55 -21.08
C SER A 187 4.77 -6.12 -20.98
N ARG A 188 4.41 -7.08 -21.84
CA ARG A 188 3.12 -7.77 -21.77
C ARG A 188 2.95 -8.53 -20.46
N ALA A 189 3.97 -9.26 -20.02
CA ALA A 189 3.93 -10.01 -18.77
C ALA A 189 3.71 -9.09 -17.55
N TRP A 190 4.38 -7.94 -17.49
CA TRP A 190 4.19 -6.96 -16.41
C TRP A 190 2.81 -6.31 -16.42
N ARG A 191 2.21 -6.06 -17.60
CA ARG A 191 0.81 -5.60 -17.67
C ARG A 191 -0.14 -6.61 -17.03
N LEU A 192 0.06 -7.90 -17.28
CA LEU A 192 -0.75 -8.96 -16.67
C LEU A 192 -0.58 -9.02 -15.15
N VAL A 193 0.66 -8.89 -14.65
CA VAL A 193 0.93 -8.83 -13.20
C VAL A 193 0.18 -7.67 -12.57
N ILE A 194 0.35 -6.46 -13.10
CA ILE A 194 -0.28 -5.26 -12.53
C ILE A 194 -1.81 -5.35 -12.61
N ALA A 195 -2.37 -5.73 -13.77
CA ALA A 195 -3.81 -5.91 -13.92
C ALA A 195 -4.36 -6.90 -12.89
N SER A 196 -3.74 -8.08 -12.78
CA SER A 196 -4.21 -9.09 -11.85
C SER A 196 -4.06 -8.67 -10.38
N MET A 197 -3.05 -7.86 -10.03
CA MET A 197 -2.92 -7.31 -8.69
C MET A 197 -4.11 -6.39 -8.35
N ILE A 198 -4.43 -5.48 -9.27
CA ILE A 198 -5.53 -4.52 -9.11
C ILE A 198 -6.88 -5.25 -9.08
N ASP A 199 -7.06 -6.30 -9.89
CA ASP A 199 -8.27 -7.12 -9.89
C ASP A 199 -8.51 -7.78 -8.52
N GLN A 200 -7.46 -8.30 -7.87
CA GLN A 200 -7.60 -8.87 -6.53
C GLN A 200 -7.87 -7.82 -5.45
N LEU A 201 -7.27 -6.62 -5.55
CA LEU A 201 -7.60 -5.50 -4.66
C LEU A 201 -9.09 -5.12 -4.79
N ARG A 202 -9.57 -4.95 -6.02
CA ARG A 202 -10.98 -4.64 -6.30
C ARG A 202 -11.92 -5.73 -5.82
N ALA A 203 -11.62 -6.99 -6.12
CA ALA A 203 -12.44 -8.11 -5.67
C ALA A 203 -12.58 -8.14 -4.13
N GLY A 204 -11.51 -7.83 -3.41
CA GLY A 204 -11.53 -7.66 -1.96
C GLY A 204 -12.39 -6.49 -1.50
N PHE A 205 -12.20 -5.33 -2.12
CA PHE A 205 -12.95 -4.11 -1.85
C PHE A 205 -14.46 -4.31 -2.07
N ASP A 206 -14.86 -4.83 -3.23
CA ASP A 206 -16.26 -5.03 -3.60
C ASP A 206 -16.95 -6.08 -2.76
N SER A 207 -16.23 -7.15 -2.40
CA SER A 207 -16.73 -8.17 -1.51
C SER A 207 -17.06 -7.58 -0.14
N GLU A 208 -16.14 -6.84 0.46
CA GLU A 208 -16.32 -6.24 1.78
C GLU A 208 -17.37 -5.12 1.75
N TRP A 209 -17.38 -4.29 0.71
CA TRP A 209 -18.41 -3.26 0.54
C TRP A 209 -19.83 -3.84 0.47
N ARG A 210 -20.02 -4.94 -0.27
CA ARG A 210 -21.31 -5.66 -0.30
C ARG A 210 -21.69 -6.22 1.07
N VAL A 211 -20.72 -6.71 1.85
CA VAL A 211 -20.97 -7.18 3.22
C VAL A 211 -21.40 -6.03 4.13
N GLN A 212 -20.71 -4.88 4.09
CA GLN A 212 -21.04 -3.71 4.91
C GLN A 212 -22.43 -3.16 4.59
N LYS A 213 -22.79 -3.05 3.30
CA LYS A 213 -24.15 -2.64 2.89
C LYS A 213 -25.23 -3.57 3.46
N ARG A 214 -25.03 -4.88 3.39
CA ARG A 214 -25.99 -5.85 3.96
C ARG A 214 -26.13 -5.67 5.48
N ARG A 215 -25.02 -5.52 6.20
CA ARG A 215 -25.01 -5.29 7.66
C ARG A 215 -25.75 -4.00 8.03
N ALA A 216 -25.59 -2.94 7.26
CA ALA A 216 -26.31 -1.68 7.47
C ALA A 216 -27.83 -1.88 7.36
N SER A 217 -28.30 -2.61 6.34
CA SER A 217 -29.72 -2.91 6.15
C SER A 217 -30.34 -3.76 7.26
N PHE A 218 -29.61 -4.75 7.79
CA PHE A 218 -30.09 -5.57 8.92
C PHE A 218 -30.19 -4.75 10.22
N ASN A 219 -29.23 -3.87 10.48
CA ASN A 219 -29.27 -3.02 11.68
C ASN A 219 -30.44 -2.02 11.67
N SER A 220 -30.85 -1.54 10.50
CA SER A 220 -32.01 -0.66 10.34
C SER A 220 -33.36 -1.36 10.60
N GLN A 221 -33.45 -2.68 10.38
CA GLN A 221 -34.67 -3.44 10.66
C GLN A 221 -34.78 -3.86 12.14
N ALA A 222 -33.66 -4.11 12.81
CA ALA A 222 -33.64 -4.47 14.23
C ALA A 222 -33.98 -3.30 15.19
N SER A 223 -33.94 -2.05 14.69
CA SER A 223 -34.25 -0.85 15.46
C SER A 223 -35.68 -0.31 15.21
N GLY A 224 -36.50 -1.03 14.45
CA GLY A 224 -37.87 -0.63 14.07
C GLY A 224 -39.02 -1.16 14.94
N GLY A 225 -38.75 -1.75 16.10
CA GLY A 225 -39.78 -2.18 17.05
C GLY A 225 -40.21 -1.03 17.98
N SER A 226 -41.28 -0.31 17.62
CA SER A 226 -41.94 0.67 18.50
C SER A 226 -42.99 -0.01 19.38
N PRO A 227 -43.12 0.35 20.67
CA PRO A 227 -44.40 0.51 21.32
C PRO A 227 -44.82 2.00 21.27
N GLU A 228 -46.08 2.17 20.87
CA GLU A 228 -47.04 3.29 20.96
C GLU A 228 -46.66 4.58 21.73
N PRO A 229 -46.98 5.79 21.22
CA PRO A 229 -46.93 7.02 21.99
C PRO A 229 -48.33 7.46 22.48
N GLU A 230 -48.58 7.38 23.79
CA GLU A 230 -49.68 8.07 24.44
C GLU A 230 -49.22 9.49 24.86
N ASN A 231 -49.72 10.48 24.11
CA ASN A 231 -50.02 11.87 24.48
C ASN A 231 -49.23 12.57 25.63
N ARG A 232 -48.33 13.51 25.29
CA ARG A 232 -48.16 14.76 26.07
C ARG A 232 -47.52 15.89 25.26
N LEU A 233 -48.17 17.07 25.30
CA LEU A 233 -47.85 18.33 24.63
C LEU A 233 -46.51 18.98 25.08
N GLU A 234 -45.83 19.52 24.06
CA GLU A 234 -44.87 20.65 23.94
C GLU A 234 -43.90 21.03 25.08
N ILE A 235 -42.59 21.13 24.75
CA ILE A 235 -41.80 22.40 24.81
C ILE A 235 -40.70 22.37 23.72
N PHE A 236 -40.62 23.46 22.95
CA PHE A 236 -39.65 23.76 21.90
C PHE A 236 -38.27 24.13 22.48
N THR A 237 -37.18 23.45 22.08
CA THR A 237 -35.81 23.99 22.12
C THR A 237 -34.95 23.37 21.01
N PRO A 238 -34.07 24.14 20.31
CA PRO A 238 -33.16 23.60 19.32
C PRO A 238 -31.88 23.15 20.02
N GLN A 239 -31.51 21.86 19.89
CA GLN A 239 -30.18 21.43 20.31
C GLN A 239 -29.42 20.54 19.32
N LEU A 240 -28.20 21.02 19.04
CA LEU A 240 -27.00 20.37 18.53
C LEU A 240 -27.09 18.86 18.24
N LYS A 241 -27.13 18.51 16.94
CA LYS A 241 -26.73 17.18 16.45
C LYS A 241 -25.21 17.04 16.53
N GLY A 242 -24.72 16.70 17.72
CA GLY A 242 -23.39 16.15 17.93
C GLY A 242 -23.53 14.88 18.76
N THR A 243 -22.62 13.91 18.57
CA THR A 243 -22.40 12.72 19.41
C THR A 243 -23.21 11.43 19.14
N VAL A 244 -23.27 10.95 17.89
CA VAL A 244 -23.57 9.51 17.62
C VAL A 244 -22.58 8.84 16.64
N GLU A 245 -21.48 9.50 16.26
CA GLU A 245 -20.55 8.96 15.25
C GLU A 245 -19.26 8.34 15.81
N TYR A 246 -19.00 8.44 17.11
CA TYR A 246 -17.73 7.97 17.68
C TYR A 246 -17.70 6.49 18.09
N GLU A 247 -18.86 5.85 18.24
CA GLU A 247 -18.90 4.47 18.78
C GLU A 247 -18.90 3.39 17.68
N ARG A 248 -19.29 3.73 16.45
CA ARG A 248 -19.17 2.81 15.29
C ARG A 248 -17.74 2.62 14.79
N VAL A 249 -16.84 3.57 15.06
CA VAL A 249 -15.42 3.47 14.69
C VAL A 249 -14.67 2.46 15.56
N SER A 250 -15.20 2.07 16.73
CA SER A 250 -14.51 1.16 17.65
C SER A 250 -14.61 -0.32 17.27
N LEU A 251 -15.59 -0.73 16.46
CA LEU A 251 -15.73 -2.13 16.00
C LEU A 251 -14.92 -2.46 14.72
N LEU A 252 -14.41 -1.44 14.02
CA LEU A 252 -13.51 -1.60 12.87
C LEU A 252 -12.03 -1.73 13.27
N LYS A 253 -11.71 -1.58 14.56
CA LYS A 253 -10.33 -1.56 15.11
C LYS A 253 -9.57 -2.89 15.04
N ASN A 254 -10.21 -3.97 14.60
CA ASN A 254 -9.56 -5.30 14.47
C ASN A 254 -9.11 -5.65 13.05
N CYS A 255 -9.27 -4.76 12.06
CA CYS A 255 -9.00 -5.09 10.65
C CYS A 255 -7.64 -4.62 10.12
N VAL A 256 -6.71 -4.16 10.97
CA VAL A 256 -5.41 -3.67 10.49
C VAL A 256 -4.25 -4.51 11.01
N CYS A 257 -3.77 -5.40 10.15
CA CYS A 257 -2.39 -5.90 10.14
C CYS A 257 -1.84 -6.53 11.45
N GLY A 258 -2.66 -7.31 12.16
CA GLY A 258 -2.28 -7.99 13.42
C GLY A 258 -1.77 -9.44 13.33
N SER A 259 -1.58 -10.03 12.13
CA SER A 259 -1.25 -11.47 12.02
C SER A 259 0.07 -11.80 11.33
N ILE A 260 1.10 -10.94 11.48
CA ILE A 260 2.49 -11.39 11.27
C ILE A 260 3.05 -11.87 12.61
N ARG A 261 2.58 -13.04 13.06
CA ARG A 261 3.30 -13.99 13.95
C ARG A 261 2.40 -15.19 14.27
N ARG A 262 2.65 -16.30 13.58
CA ARG A 262 2.69 -17.69 14.11
C ARG A 262 2.66 -18.69 12.96
N VAL A 263 3.83 -19.12 12.48
CA VAL A 263 4.16 -20.55 12.31
C VAL A 263 5.67 -20.65 12.51
N GLY A 264 6.06 -21.26 13.63
CA GLY A 264 7.44 -21.32 14.09
C GLY A 264 7.45 -21.85 15.52
N ASN A 265 7.05 -23.11 15.66
CA ASN A 265 7.53 -24.07 16.65
C ASN A 265 7.54 -25.43 15.95
#